data_AF-R7CGW7-F1
#
_entry.id   AF-R7CGW7-F1
#
_cell.length_a   1.000
_cell.length_b   1.000
_cell.length_c   1.000
_cell.angle_alpha   90.00
_cell.angle_beta   90.00
_cell.angle_gamma   90.00
#
_symmetry.space_group_name_H-M   'P 1'
#
loop_
_entity.id
_entity.type
_entity.pdbx_description
1 polymer ?
#
loop_
_entity_poly.entity_id
_entity_poly.type
_entity_poly.pdbx_seq_one_letter_code
_entity_poly.pdbx_strand_id
1 'polypeptide(L)'
;MTGLALVMTGTYDIPGLEGASVTSAAFQAGLPFLPPEVVSFILMICLALFGFTTILGWNYYGERCFEYFFNRNARGLKIYRWLYILCLFIGPYMTVSAVWTIADIFNACMAVPNMIALFALSGVTAKEAHNYLKRLKEAKGNEKAMEPRPDDSDDWKTPKKAAYQKMVEQIQRNG
;
A
#
# COMPACT_ATOMS: atom_id res chain seq x y z
N MET A 1 6.45 11.77 -12.25
CA MET A 1 7.39 12.89 -12.05
C MET A 1 8.85 12.44 -12.12
N THR A 2 9.33 11.54 -11.25
CA THR A 2 10.74 11.09 -11.25
C THR A 2 11.21 10.51 -12.59
N GLY A 3 10.44 9.60 -13.20
CA GLY A 3 10.78 9.04 -14.52
C GLY A 3 10.83 10.09 -15.64
N LEU A 4 9.93 11.07 -15.60
CA LEU A 4 9.94 12.17 -16.56
C LEU A 4 11.19 13.05 -16.40
N ALA A 5 11.56 13.36 -15.15
CA ALA A 5 12.78 14.13 -14.86
C ALA A 5 14.04 13.42 -15.36
N LEU A 6 14.14 12.10 -15.16
CA LEU A 6 15.26 11.28 -15.64
C LEU A 6 15.37 11.34 -17.18
N VAL A 7 14.26 11.13 -17.90
CA VAL A 7 14.24 11.14 -19.37
C VAL A 7 14.53 12.54 -19.92
N MET A 8 13.90 13.58 -19.38
CA MET A 8 14.08 14.96 -19.85
C MET A 8 15.50 15.48 -19.63
N THR A 9 16.20 14.99 -18.62
CA THR A 9 17.59 15.39 -18.31
C THR A 9 18.63 14.45 -18.90
N GLY A 10 18.22 13.34 -19.53
CA GLY A 10 19.14 12.35 -20.11
C GLY A 10 20.00 11.62 -19.08
N THR A 11 19.67 11.72 -17.79
CA THR A 11 20.53 11.23 -16.70
C THR A 11 20.50 9.73 -16.51
N TYR A 12 19.52 9.04 -17.10
CA TYR A 12 19.38 7.59 -17.07
C TYR A 12 20.49 6.84 -17.84
N ASP A 13 21.18 7.52 -18.77
CA ASP A 13 22.22 6.92 -19.63
C ASP A 13 23.64 7.25 -19.15
N ILE A 14 23.79 7.94 -18.01
CA ILE A 14 25.10 8.30 -17.47
C ILE A 14 25.75 7.06 -16.83
N PRO A 15 26.91 6.59 -17.33
CA PRO A 15 27.57 5.40 -16.80
C PRO A 15 27.99 5.61 -15.33
N GLY A 16 27.67 4.63 -14.47
CA GLY A 16 28.10 4.62 -13.07
C GLY A 16 27.19 5.36 -12.07
N LEU A 17 26.09 5.96 -12.52
CA LEU A 17 25.02 6.41 -11.61
C LEU A 17 24.00 5.28 -11.43
N GLU A 18 23.66 4.97 -10.17
CA GLU A 18 22.70 3.93 -9.82
C GLU A 18 21.75 4.38 -8.69
N GLY A 19 20.51 3.90 -8.74
CA GLY A 19 19.51 4.15 -7.71
C GLY A 19 19.27 5.64 -7.46
N ALA A 20 19.44 6.06 -6.20
CA ALA A 20 19.18 7.44 -5.77
C ALA A 20 20.11 8.47 -6.42
N SER A 21 21.34 8.09 -6.82
CA SER A 21 22.29 9.04 -7.40
C SER A 21 21.87 9.51 -8.79
N VAL A 22 21.24 8.64 -9.59
CA VAL A 22 20.66 9.00 -10.90
C VAL A 22 19.57 10.05 -10.72
N THR A 23 18.70 9.85 -9.72
CA THR A 23 17.63 10.82 -9.44
C THR A 23 18.18 12.15 -8.94
N SER A 24 19.21 12.13 -8.10
CA SER A 24 19.86 13.37 -7.64
C SER A 24 20.47 14.15 -8.81
N ALA A 25 21.16 13.48 -9.73
CA ALA A 25 21.69 14.10 -10.94
C ALA A 25 20.57 14.69 -11.82
N ALA A 26 19.46 13.96 -11.98
CA ALA A 26 18.30 14.43 -12.75
C ALA A 26 17.71 15.72 -12.17
N PHE A 27 17.50 15.76 -10.85
CA PHE A 27 16.92 16.92 -10.20
C PHE A 27 17.88 18.12 -10.13
N GLN A 28 19.19 17.88 -10.01
CA GLN A 28 20.19 18.94 -10.12
C GLN A 28 20.21 19.55 -11.52
N ALA A 29 20.17 18.72 -12.58
CA ALA A 29 20.09 19.20 -13.96
C ALA A 29 18.75 19.90 -14.28
N GLY A 30 17.64 19.42 -13.70
CA GLY A 30 16.31 19.98 -13.91
C GLY A 30 16.01 21.26 -13.13
N LEU A 31 16.82 21.61 -12.12
CA LEU A 31 16.65 22.79 -11.27
C LEU A 31 17.90 23.70 -11.30
N PRO A 32 18.30 24.22 -12.48
CA PRO A 32 19.56 24.97 -12.63
C PRO A 32 19.58 26.32 -11.88
N PHE A 33 18.43 26.79 -11.39
CA PHE A 33 18.28 28.03 -10.64
C PHE A 33 18.57 27.86 -9.13
N LEU A 34 18.79 26.63 -8.64
CA LEU A 34 19.16 26.35 -7.26
C LEU A 34 20.60 25.81 -7.18
N PRO A 35 21.33 26.11 -6.10
CA PRO A 35 22.63 25.48 -5.85
C PRO A 35 22.49 23.94 -5.72
N PRO A 36 23.40 23.14 -6.29
CA PRO A 36 23.34 21.68 -6.24
C PRO A 36 23.28 21.10 -4.82
N GLU A 37 23.91 21.77 -3.85
CA GLU A 37 23.92 21.38 -2.44
C GLU A 37 22.52 21.49 -1.83
N VAL A 38 21.79 22.56 -2.19
CA VAL A 38 20.42 22.79 -1.73
C VAL A 38 19.48 21.74 -2.31
N VAL A 39 19.60 21.44 -3.61
CA VAL A 39 18.81 20.38 -4.26
C VAL A 39 19.05 19.03 -3.58
N SER A 40 20.32 18.68 -3.35
CA SER A 40 20.69 17.41 -2.71
C SER A 40 20.17 17.30 -1.28
N PHE A 41 20.23 18.39 -0.51
CA PHE A 41 19.70 18.43 0.85
C PHE A 41 18.18 18.25 0.89
N ILE A 42 17.45 18.92 -0.01
CA ILE A 42 15.99 18.75 -0.13
C ILE A 42 15.65 17.30 -0.48
N LEU A 43 16.33 16.72 -1.47
CA LEU A 43 16.10 15.33 -1.89
C LEU A 43 16.40 14.33 -0.75
N MET A 44 17.45 14.57 0.02
CA MET A 44 17.77 13.76 1.20
C MET A 44 16.61 13.76 2.21
N ILE A 45 16.07 14.94 2.54
CA ILE A 45 14.91 15.06 3.45
C ILE A 45 13.69 14.35 2.87
N CYS A 46 13.39 14.57 1.59
CA CYS A 46 12.29 13.90 0.91
C CYS A 46 12.44 12.37 0.93
N LEU A 47 13.64 11.86 0.67
CA LEU A 47 13.93 10.42 0.68
C LEU A 47 13.83 9.84 2.09
N ALA A 48 14.29 10.56 3.11
CA ALA A 48 14.16 10.14 4.51
C ALA A 48 12.69 10.05 4.93
N LEU A 49 11.87 11.06 4.61
CA LEU A 49 10.43 11.05 4.91
C LEU A 49 9.70 9.95 4.14
N PHE A 50 10.03 9.75 2.87
CA PHE A 50 9.46 8.69 2.03
C PHE A 50 9.83 7.29 2.53
N GLY A 51 11.10 7.08 2.90
CA GLY A 51 11.56 5.83 3.50
C GLY A 51 10.86 5.56 4.83
N PHE A 52 10.75 6.58 5.69
CA PHE A 52 10.08 6.47 6.98
C PHE A 52 8.60 6.07 6.85
N THR A 53 7.84 6.74 5.96
CA THR A 53 6.43 6.43 5.77
C THR A 53 6.23 5.03 5.17
N THR A 54 7.14 4.61 4.28
CA THR A 54 7.15 3.26 3.70
C THR A 54 7.38 2.20 4.78
N ILE A 55 8.36 2.40 5.66
CA ILE A 55 8.65 1.52 6.80
C ILE A 55 7.42 1.37 7.71
N LEU A 56 6.75 2.48 8.05
CA LEU A 56 5.54 2.42 8.87
C LEU A 56 4.40 1.67 8.17
N GLY A 57 4.22 1.90 6.87
CA GLY A 57 3.22 1.18 6.08
C GLY A 57 3.45 -0.33 6.10
N TRP A 58 4.68 -0.77 5.82
CA TRP A 58 5.04 -2.19 5.83
C TRP A 58 4.95 -2.83 7.22
N ASN A 59 5.27 -2.07 8.28
CA ASN A 59 5.05 -2.54 9.65
C ASN A 59 3.56 -2.83 9.90
N TYR A 60 2.68 -1.90 9.53
CA TYR A 60 1.23 -2.06 9.70
C TYR A 60 0.68 -3.23 8.88
N TYR A 61 1.05 -3.35 7.60
CA TYR A 61 0.60 -4.46 6.76
C TYR A 61 1.00 -5.82 7.34
N GLY A 62 2.27 -5.97 7.74
CA GLY A 62 2.72 -7.22 8.35
C GLY A 62 2.08 -7.49 9.71
N GLU A 63 1.78 -6.44 10.50
CA GLU A 63 1.04 -6.57 11.75
C GLU A 63 -0.38 -7.14 11.51
N ARG A 64 -1.10 -6.63 10.49
CA ARG A 64 -2.43 -7.15 10.13
C ARG A 64 -2.37 -8.60 9.66
N CYS A 65 -1.38 -8.98 8.85
CA CYS A 65 -1.15 -10.37 8.45
C CYS A 65 -0.87 -11.27 9.67
N PHE A 66 -0.03 -10.80 10.59
CA PHE A 66 0.29 -11.55 11.81
C PHE A 66 -0.92 -11.71 12.74
N GLU A 67 -1.75 -10.67 12.91
CA GLU A 67 -3.00 -10.76 13.68
C GLU A 67 -3.96 -11.81 13.11
N TYR A 68 -4.04 -11.92 11.78
CA TYR A 68 -4.87 -12.90 11.10
C TYR A 68 -4.41 -14.34 11.38
N PHE A 69 -3.10 -14.61 11.29
CA PHE A 69 -2.56 -15.95 11.56
C PHE A 69 -2.63 -16.36 13.04
N PHE A 70 -2.41 -15.42 13.97
CA PHE A 70 -2.31 -15.69 15.40
C PHE A 70 -3.55 -15.26 16.21
N ASN A 71 -4.69 -15.09 15.54
CA ASN A 71 -6.00 -14.81 16.14
C ASN A 71 -5.97 -13.67 17.18
N ARG A 72 -5.34 -12.54 16.84
CA ARG A 72 -5.21 -11.32 17.67
C ARG A 72 -4.48 -11.49 19.02
N ASN A 73 -3.50 -12.38 19.10
CA ASN A 73 -2.65 -12.47 20.29
C ASN A 73 -1.78 -11.22 20.50
N ALA A 74 -2.12 -10.42 21.52
CA ALA A 74 -1.42 -9.18 21.85
C ALA A 74 0.07 -9.35 22.23
N ARG A 75 0.49 -10.51 22.75
CA ARG A 75 1.92 -10.78 23.01
C ARG A 75 2.70 -11.02 21.73
N GLY A 76 2.13 -11.78 20.80
CA GLY A 76 2.77 -12.06 19.50
C GLY A 76 2.98 -10.77 18.70
N LEU A 77 2.04 -9.84 18.77
CA LEU A 77 2.13 -8.54 18.12
C LEU A 77 3.30 -7.69 18.63
N LYS A 78 3.53 -7.69 19.95
CA LYS A 78 4.67 -6.98 20.54
C LYS A 78 6.00 -7.59 20.08
N ILE A 79 6.08 -8.92 20.02
CA ILE A 79 7.28 -9.63 19.54
C ILE A 79 7.54 -9.28 18.07
N TYR A 80 6.51 -9.30 17.22
CA TYR A 80 6.62 -8.90 15.82
C TYR A 80 7.19 -7.48 15.66
N ARG A 81 6.68 -6.50 16.42
CA ARG A 81 7.19 -5.12 16.38
C ARG A 81 8.68 -5.03 16.75
N TRP A 82 9.11 -5.74 17.80
CA TRP A 82 10.53 -5.77 18.18
C TRP A 82 11.41 -6.42 17.11
N LEU A 83 10.97 -7.52 16.52
CA LEU A 83 11.68 -8.17 15.41
C LEU A 83 11.78 -7.24 14.19
N TYR A 84 10.70 -6.52 13.86
CA TYR A 84 10.68 -5.57 12.76
C TYR A 84 11.69 -4.43 12.97
N ILE A 85 11.77 -3.87 14.18
CA ILE A 85 12.75 -2.83 14.54
C ILE A 85 14.18 -3.37 14.40
N LEU A 86 14.43 -4.62 14.83
CA LEU A 86 15.74 -5.25 14.67
C LEU A 86 16.12 -5.41 13.20
N CYS A 87 15.18 -5.82 12.35
CA CYS A 87 15.41 -5.91 10.90
C CYS A 87 15.73 -4.54 10.27
N LEU A 88 15.05 -3.46 10.71
CA LEU A 88 15.38 -2.11 10.25
C LEU A 88 16.79 -1.67 10.63
N PHE A 89 17.26 -2.10 11.81
CA PHE A 89 18.63 -1.81 12.24
C PHE A 89 19.67 -2.53 11.38
N ILE A 90 19.38 -3.76 10.94
CA ILE A 90 20.29 -4.56 10.10
C ILE A 90 20.30 -4.07 8.64
N GLY A 91 19.17 -3.55 8.15
CA GLY A 91 18.98 -3.16 6.75
C GLY A 91 20.11 -2.34 6.11
N PRO A 92 20.59 -1.24 6.74
CA PRO A 92 21.67 -0.42 6.20
C PRO A 92 23.02 -1.13 6.03
N TYR A 93 23.22 -2.26 6.70
CA TYR A 93 24.46 -3.05 6.60
C TYR A 93 24.41 -4.09 5.46
N MET A 94 23.28 -4.23 4.77
CA MET A 94 23.12 -5.13 3.63
C MET A 94 23.40 -4.41 2.31
N THR A 95 23.85 -5.16 1.29
CA THR A 95 24.02 -4.60 -0.05
C THR A 95 22.66 -4.31 -0.68
N VAL A 96 22.58 -3.25 -1.48
CA VAL A 96 21.35 -2.83 -2.16
C VAL A 96 20.78 -3.98 -3.01
N SER A 97 21.62 -4.68 -3.77
CA SER A 97 21.22 -5.83 -4.59
C SER A 97 20.64 -6.98 -3.75
N ALA A 98 21.22 -7.29 -2.59
CA ALA A 98 20.69 -8.34 -1.72
C ALA A 98 19.30 -7.97 -1.17
N VAL A 99 19.11 -6.72 -0.75
CA VAL A 99 17.81 -6.23 -0.25
C VAL A 99 16.74 -6.33 -1.32
N TRP A 100 17.03 -5.89 -2.55
CA TRP A 100 16.09 -6.03 -3.68
C TRP A 100 15.78 -7.48 -4.01
N THR A 101 16.78 -8.35 -4.06
CA THR A 101 16.58 -9.78 -4.35
C THR A 101 15.67 -10.45 -3.32
N ILE A 102 15.90 -10.19 -2.03
CA ILE A 102 15.07 -10.72 -0.96
C ILE A 102 13.64 -10.16 -1.05
N ALA A 103 13.50 -8.85 -1.29
CA ALA A 103 12.20 -8.20 -1.46
C ALA A 103 11.41 -8.80 -2.63
N ASP A 104 12.04 -9.03 -3.78
CA ASP A 104 11.39 -9.59 -4.96
C ASP A 104 10.90 -11.02 -4.73
N ILE A 105 11.69 -11.85 -4.05
CA ILE A 105 11.29 -13.22 -3.69
C ILE A 105 10.05 -13.20 -2.78
N PHE A 106 10.08 -12.42 -1.70
CA PHE A 106 8.94 -12.36 -0.77
C PHE A 106 7.70 -11.70 -1.39
N ASN A 107 7.88 -10.68 -2.23
CA ASN A 107 6.79 -10.06 -2.97
C ASN A 107 6.17 -11.04 -3.97
N ALA A 108 6.98 -11.84 -4.68
CA ALA A 108 6.47 -12.89 -5.56
C ALA A 108 5.69 -13.96 -4.77
N CYS A 109 6.22 -14.42 -3.62
CA CYS A 109 5.54 -15.36 -2.74
C CYS A 109 4.19 -14.84 -2.24
N MET A 110 4.05 -13.53 -2.00
CA MET A 110 2.79 -12.89 -1.61
C MET A 110 1.86 -12.68 -2.82
N ALA A 111 2.41 -12.29 -3.97
CA ALA A 111 1.65 -11.96 -5.16
C ALA A 111 0.97 -13.18 -5.78
N VAL A 112 1.65 -14.33 -5.86
CA VAL A 112 1.13 -15.57 -6.46
C VAL A 112 -0.22 -16.00 -5.86
N PRO A 113 -0.36 -16.24 -4.54
CA PRO A 113 -1.64 -16.66 -3.96
C PRO A 113 -2.72 -15.58 -4.11
N ASN A 114 -2.35 -14.29 -4.00
CA ASN A 114 -3.29 -13.19 -4.16
C ASN A 114 -3.84 -13.13 -5.60
N MET A 115 -2.97 -13.25 -6.61
CA MET A 115 -3.37 -13.27 -8.01
C MET A 115 -4.29 -14.46 -8.32
N ILE A 116 -3.99 -15.67 -7.82
CA ILE A 116 -4.85 -16.84 -8.00
C ILE A 116 -6.24 -16.58 -7.38
N ALA A 117 -6.29 -16.04 -6.17
CA ALA A 117 -7.55 -15.70 -5.51
C ALA A 117 -8.33 -14.63 -6.28
N LEU A 118 -7.67 -13.58 -6.79
CA LEU A 118 -8.31 -12.54 -7.59
C LEU A 118 -8.86 -13.09 -8.91
N PHE A 119 -8.15 -13.99 -9.58
CA PHE A 119 -8.68 -14.64 -10.78
C PHE A 119 -9.89 -15.51 -10.48
N ALA A 120 -9.83 -16.34 -9.42
CA ALA A 120 -10.94 -17.18 -9.00
C ALA A 120 -12.17 -16.36 -8.55
N LEU A 121 -11.95 -15.23 -7.89
CA LEU A 121 -13.01 -14.35 -7.38
C LEU A 121 -13.42 -13.25 -8.36
N SER A 122 -12.79 -13.15 -9.53
CA SER A 122 -13.01 -12.07 -10.49
C SER A 122 -14.48 -11.91 -10.86
N GLY A 123 -15.21 -13.01 -11.07
CA GLY A 123 -16.64 -13.01 -11.34
C GLY A 123 -17.49 -12.49 -10.17
N VAL A 124 -17.13 -12.86 -8.94
CA VAL A 124 -17.80 -12.36 -7.73
C VAL A 124 -17.53 -10.86 -7.58
N THR A 125 -16.27 -10.43 -7.65
CA THR A 125 -15.89 -9.02 -7.55
C THR A 125 -16.56 -8.16 -8.65
N ALA A 126 -16.69 -8.69 -9.87
CA ALA A 126 -17.39 -7.99 -10.96
C ALA A 126 -18.91 -7.86 -10.69
N LYS A 127 -19.58 -8.94 -10.21
CA LYS A 127 -20.98 -8.90 -9.78
C LYS A 127 -21.17 -7.83 -8.69
N GLU A 128 -20.24 -7.78 -7.73
CA GLU A 128 -20.29 -6.81 -6.63
C GLU A 128 -20.06 -5.38 -7.06
N ALA A 129 -19.05 -5.14 -7.90
CA ALA A 129 -18.79 -3.82 -8.45
C ALA A 129 -20.00 -3.32 -9.25
N HIS A 130 -20.63 -4.17 -10.07
CA HIS A 130 -21.81 -3.79 -10.83
C HIS A 130 -23.03 -3.50 -9.93
N ASN A 131 -23.26 -4.30 -8.88
CA ASN A 131 -24.32 -4.05 -7.91
C ASN A 131 -24.11 -2.70 -7.18
N TYR A 132 -22.90 -2.44 -6.71
CA TYR A 132 -22.53 -1.19 -6.07
C TYR A 132 -22.73 0.00 -7.01
N LEU A 133 -22.23 -0.05 -8.24
CA LEU A 133 -22.37 1.04 -9.22
C LEU A 133 -23.84 1.29 -9.61
N LYS A 134 -24.65 0.23 -9.72
CA LYS A 134 -26.09 0.35 -9.97
C LYS A 134 -26.79 1.11 -8.85
N ARG A 135 -26.58 0.71 -7.60
CA ARG A 135 -27.14 1.37 -6.42
C ARG A 135 -26.65 2.82 -6.29
N LEU A 136 -25.39 3.09 -6.65
CA LEU A 136 -24.83 4.45 -6.64
C LEU A 136 -25.52 5.33 -7.67
N LYS A 137 -25.80 4.78 -8.86
CA LYS A 137 -26.54 5.46 -9.93
C LYS A 137 -27.99 5.74 -9.53
N GLU A 138 -28.66 4.78 -8.89
CA GLU A 138 -30.03 4.94 -8.36
C GLU A 138 -30.08 6.02 -7.27
N ALA A 139 -29.04 6.10 -6.44
CA ALA A 139 -28.85 7.16 -5.45
C ALA A 139 -28.31 8.49 -6.03
N LYS A 140 -28.27 8.64 -7.36
CA LYS A 140 -27.76 9.83 -8.08
C LYS A 140 -26.35 10.26 -7.64
N GLY A 141 -25.49 9.31 -7.30
CA GLY A 141 -24.12 9.55 -6.85
C GLY A 141 -23.97 9.88 -5.36
N ASN A 142 -25.05 9.88 -4.58
CA ASN A 142 -24.98 10.11 -3.13
C ASN A 142 -24.86 8.79 -2.36
N GLU A 143 -23.64 8.44 -1.93
CA GLU A 143 -23.38 7.21 -1.17
C GLU A 143 -24.20 7.08 0.12
N LYS A 144 -24.51 8.20 0.80
CA LYS A 144 -25.29 8.19 2.04
C LYS A 144 -26.78 7.88 1.80
N ALA A 145 -27.28 8.15 0.60
CA ALA A 145 -28.65 7.86 0.19
C ALA A 145 -28.78 6.52 -0.55
N MET A 146 -27.68 5.75 -0.63
CA MET A 146 -27.65 4.46 -1.29
C MET A 146 -28.50 3.46 -0.51
N GLU A 147 -29.48 2.84 -1.18
CA GLU A 147 -30.24 1.75 -0.57
C GLU A 147 -29.29 0.64 -0.11
N PRO A 148 -29.58 -0.03 1.01
CA PRO A 148 -28.75 -1.13 1.52
C PRO A 148 -28.51 -2.21 0.47
N ARG A 149 -27.38 -2.92 0.58
CA ARG A 149 -27.12 -4.08 -0.29
C ARG A 149 -28.27 -5.10 -0.11
N PRO A 150 -28.88 -5.60 -1.20
CA PRO A 150 -29.89 -6.66 -1.11
C PRO A 150 -29.32 -7.91 -0.42
N ASP A 151 -30.09 -8.51 0.47
CA ASP A 151 -29.75 -9.74 1.20
C ASP A 151 -29.93 -10.95 0.24
N ASP A 152 -28.86 -11.31 -0.48
CA ASP A 152 -28.78 -12.53 -1.29
C ASP A 152 -28.48 -13.73 -0.36
N SER A 153 -29.43 -14.67 -0.23
CA SER A 153 -29.33 -15.81 0.68
C SER A 153 -28.37 -16.90 0.22
N ASP A 154 -27.97 -16.89 -1.06
CA ASP A 154 -26.97 -17.79 -1.63
C ASP A 154 -25.52 -17.27 -1.43
N ASP A 155 -25.36 -16.01 -1.00
CA ASP A 155 -24.09 -15.40 -0.68
C ASP A 155 -23.77 -15.59 0.81
N TRP A 156 -22.84 -16.49 1.14
CA TRP A 156 -22.47 -16.80 2.53
C TRP A 156 -21.95 -15.60 3.36
N LYS A 157 -21.69 -14.44 2.73
CA LYS A 157 -21.18 -13.22 3.36
C LYS A 157 -22.23 -12.13 3.58
N THR A 158 -23.50 -12.33 3.25
CA THR A 158 -24.53 -11.36 3.61
C THR A 158 -24.63 -11.25 5.13
N PRO A 159 -24.54 -10.02 5.71
CA PRO A 159 -24.82 -9.84 7.12
C PRO A 159 -26.30 -10.13 7.32
N LYS A 160 -26.60 -11.34 7.83
CA LYS A 160 -27.95 -11.79 8.18
C LYS A 160 -28.71 -10.62 8.77
N LYS A 161 -29.90 -10.29 8.25
CA LYS A 161 -30.78 -9.17 8.61
C LYS A 161 -30.58 -8.52 10.00
N ALA A 162 -30.42 -9.30 11.06
CA ALA A 162 -30.13 -8.85 12.43
C ALA A 162 -28.76 -8.13 12.61
N ALA A 163 -27.70 -8.57 11.94
CA ALA A 163 -26.38 -7.94 11.94
C ALA A 163 -26.40 -6.61 11.18
N TYR A 164 -27.14 -6.55 10.07
CA TYR A 164 -27.34 -5.32 9.30
C TYR A 164 -28.07 -4.25 10.12
N GLN A 165 -29.16 -4.63 10.80
CA GLN A 165 -29.91 -3.72 11.68
C GLN A 165 -29.04 -3.12 12.79
N LYS A 166 -28.23 -3.95 13.47
CA LYS A 166 -27.29 -3.48 14.50
C LYS A 166 -26.22 -2.53 13.96
N MET A 167 -25.72 -2.77 12.75
CA MET A 167 -24.76 -1.88 12.09
C MET A 167 -25.40 -0.52 11.78
N VAL A 168 -26.63 -0.50 11.27
CA VAL A 168 -27.37 0.75 10.98
C VAL A 168 -27.65 1.53 12.26
N GLU A 169 -28.09 0.87 13.34
CA GLU A 169 -28.28 1.51 14.63
C GLU A 169 -26.99 2.12 15.20
N GLN A 170 -25.85 1.45 15.03
CA GLN A 170 -24.54 1.98 15.44
C GLN A 170 -24.08 3.17 14.60
N ILE A 171 -24.33 3.16 13.30
CA ILE A 171 -24.02 4.29 12.42
C ILE A 171 -24.88 5.50 12.77
N GLN A 172 -26.17 5.30 13.08
CA GLN A 172 -27.08 6.36 13.52
C GLN A 172 -26.77 6.90 14.93
N ARG A 173 -26.11 6.12 15.78
CA ARG A 173 -25.67 6.56 17.11
C ARG A 173 -24.38 7.39 17.11
N ASN A 174 -23.52 7.21 16.10
CA ASN A 174 -22.16 7.75 16.06
C ASN A 174 -21.95 8.82 14.98
N GLY A 175 -22.96 9.12 14.15
CA GLY A 175 -22.96 10.20 13.17
C GLY A 175 -23.91 11.32 13.58
#